data_AF-A0A7K6FAV5-F1
#
_entry.id   AF-A0A7K6FAV5-F1
#
_cell.length_a   1.000
_cell.length_b   1.000
_cell.length_c   1.000
_cell.angle_alpha   90.00
_cell.angle_beta   90.00
_cell.angle_gamma   90.00
#
_symmetry.space_group_name_H-M   'P 1'
#
loop_
_entity.id
_entity.type
_entity.pdbx_description
1 polymer ?
#
loop_
_entity_poly.entity_id
_entity_poly.type
_entity_poly.pdbx_seq_one_letter_code
_entity_poly.pdbx_strand_id
1 'polypeptide(L)'
;VMSILLHGDAAFAGQGVVYETFHLSDLPSYTTNGTIHVVVNNQIGFTTDPRMARSSPYPTDVARVVNAPIFHVNADDPEAVMYVCSVAAEWRNTFNKDVVVDLVCYRRRGHNEMDEPMFTQPLMYKQIHKQVPVLKKYADKLIADGTVTLQEFEEEIAKYDRICEEAYTRSKDNKILHIKHWLDSPWPGFFNMDGEPKSMSCPPTGISEEMLTHIGNVASSVPVEDFKIHSGLSRILKARSEMTKNRVVDWALAEYMAFGSVLKEGIHVRLSGQDVERGTF
;
A
#
# COMPACT_ATOMS: atom_id res chain seq x y z
N VAL A 1 8.51 4.92 7.92
CA VAL A 1 8.13 4.35 6.62
C VAL A 1 6.92 5.11 6.10
N MET A 2 6.88 5.44 4.82
CA MET A 2 5.77 6.18 4.18
C MET A 2 5.29 5.38 2.98
N SER A 3 3.97 5.28 2.82
CA SER A 3 3.33 4.64 1.68
C SER A 3 3.01 5.66 0.58
N ILE A 4 3.25 5.26 -0.66
CA ILE A 4 2.75 5.93 -1.86
C ILE A 4 1.92 4.90 -2.63
N LEU A 5 0.68 5.25 -2.97
CA LEU A 5 -0.21 4.38 -3.74
C LEU A 5 -0.56 5.04 -5.07
N LEU A 6 -0.34 4.30 -6.16
CA LEU A 6 -0.66 4.72 -7.52
C LEU A 6 -1.96 4.07 -7.98
N HIS A 7 -2.84 4.85 -8.59
CA HIS A 7 -4.16 4.41 -9.02
C HIS A 7 -4.49 4.88 -10.44
N GLY A 8 -5.33 4.14 -11.15
CA GLY A 8 -6.06 4.67 -12.31
C GLY A 8 -7.41 5.24 -11.88
N ASP A 9 -7.92 6.25 -12.57
CA ASP A 9 -9.16 6.96 -12.23
C ASP A 9 -10.38 6.05 -12.09
N ALA A 10 -10.60 5.15 -13.06
CA ALA A 10 -11.76 4.26 -13.04
C ALA A 10 -11.69 3.24 -11.90
N ALA A 11 -10.51 2.66 -11.64
CA ALA A 11 -10.31 1.71 -10.56
C ALA A 11 -10.43 2.37 -9.18
N PHE A 12 -9.88 3.58 -9.03
CA PHE A 12 -9.92 4.34 -7.78
C PHE A 12 -11.36 4.65 -7.35
N ALA A 13 -12.22 5.01 -8.30
CA ALA A 13 -13.62 5.30 -8.03
C ALA A 13 -14.51 4.05 -7.91
N GLY A 14 -14.15 2.96 -8.60
CA GLY A 14 -15.03 1.79 -8.78
C GLY A 14 -14.75 0.60 -7.85
N GLN A 15 -13.55 0.47 -7.28
CA GLN A 15 -13.18 -0.68 -6.44
C GLN A 15 -13.47 -0.39 -4.97
N GLY A 16 -14.36 -1.18 -4.35
CA GLY A 16 -14.76 -1.01 -2.93
C GLY A 16 -13.59 -1.08 -1.94
N VAL A 17 -12.54 -1.85 -2.26
CA VAL A 17 -11.32 -1.93 -1.42
C VAL A 17 -10.63 -0.59 -1.24
N VAL A 18 -10.78 0.36 -2.18
CA VAL A 18 -10.23 1.72 -2.03
C VAL A 18 -10.90 2.43 -0.87
N TYR A 19 -12.24 2.40 -0.83
CA TYR A 19 -13.04 2.96 0.27
C TYR A 19 -12.74 2.27 1.61
N GLU A 20 -12.64 0.94 1.62
CA GLU A 20 -12.32 0.17 2.82
C GLU A 20 -10.93 0.52 3.34
N THR A 21 -9.94 0.67 2.46
CA THR A 21 -8.57 1.06 2.84
C THR A 21 -8.52 2.46 3.43
N PHE A 22 -9.26 3.43 2.86
CA PHE A 22 -9.37 4.75 3.45
C PHE A 22 -9.94 4.70 4.88
N HIS A 23 -10.92 3.84 5.17
CA HIS A 23 -11.45 3.67 6.53
C HIS A 23 -10.41 3.20 7.55
N LEU A 24 -9.36 2.49 7.10
CA LEU A 24 -8.29 2.02 7.97
C LEU A 24 -7.25 3.12 8.28
N SER A 25 -7.25 4.22 7.52
CA SER A 25 -6.20 5.26 7.56
C SER A 25 -5.98 5.89 8.93
N ASP A 26 -7.02 5.96 9.78
CA ASP A 26 -6.97 6.57 11.10
C ASP A 26 -7.26 5.61 12.27
N LEU A 27 -7.42 4.32 11.99
CA LEU A 27 -7.63 3.33 13.04
C LEU A 27 -6.30 3.04 13.76
N PRO A 28 -6.23 3.06 15.10
CA PRO A 28 -4.96 2.99 15.85
C PRO A 28 -4.04 1.82 15.48
N SER A 29 -4.61 0.65 15.17
CA SER A 29 -3.85 -0.56 14.85
C SER A 29 -3.56 -0.76 13.36
N TYR A 30 -4.08 0.10 12.49
CA TYR A 30 -3.94 0.00 11.02
C TYR A 30 -3.34 1.23 10.37
N THR A 31 -3.41 2.39 11.02
CA THR A 31 -2.88 3.63 10.48
C THR A 31 -1.39 3.51 10.15
N THR A 32 -1.03 4.00 8.97
CA THR A 32 0.36 4.15 8.52
C THR A 32 0.83 5.60 8.66
N ASN A 33 0.10 6.43 9.42
CA ASN A 33 0.33 7.86 9.59
C ASN A 33 0.27 8.62 8.25
N GLY A 34 -0.77 8.33 7.47
CA GLY A 34 -1.04 8.97 6.19
C GLY A 34 -0.31 8.33 5.00
N THR A 35 -1.05 8.18 3.91
CA THR A 35 -0.57 7.71 2.60
C THR A 35 -0.70 8.81 1.56
N ILE A 36 0.29 8.93 0.67
CA ILE A 36 0.17 9.80 -0.50
C ILE A 36 -0.43 8.99 -1.65
N HIS A 37 -1.61 9.39 -2.11
CA HIS A 37 -2.29 8.76 -3.23
C HIS A 37 -2.06 9.59 -4.49
N VAL A 38 -1.63 8.95 -5.57
CA VAL A 38 -1.49 9.58 -6.88
C VAL A 38 -2.42 8.87 -7.84
N VAL A 39 -3.40 9.60 -8.36
CA VAL A 39 -4.36 9.09 -9.34
C VAL A 39 -3.94 9.57 -10.72
N VAL A 40 -3.57 8.64 -11.59
CA VAL A 40 -3.29 8.91 -13.01
C VAL A 40 -4.63 8.97 -13.73
N ASN A 41 -5.22 10.15 -13.75
CA ASN A 41 -6.53 10.42 -14.31
C ASN A 41 -6.42 10.75 -15.79
N ASN A 42 -6.28 9.71 -16.59
CA ASN A 42 -6.26 9.80 -18.05
C ASN A 42 -7.67 9.93 -18.67
N GLN A 43 -8.69 10.07 -17.82
CA GLN A 43 -10.09 10.31 -18.17
C GLN A 43 -10.76 9.14 -18.91
N ILE A 44 -10.24 7.91 -18.80
CA ILE A 44 -10.84 6.74 -19.44
C ILE A 44 -10.43 5.40 -18.78
N GLY A 45 -11.43 4.60 -18.41
CA GLY A 45 -11.23 3.22 -17.96
C GLY A 45 -11.43 2.22 -19.09
N PHE A 46 -10.36 1.69 -19.68
CA PHE A 46 -10.43 0.85 -20.89
C PHE A 46 -11.12 1.61 -22.05
N THR A 47 -12.41 1.40 -22.28
CA THR A 47 -13.28 2.10 -23.24
C THR A 47 -14.38 2.93 -22.56
N THR A 48 -14.51 2.84 -21.24
CA THR A 48 -15.59 3.42 -20.44
C THR A 48 -15.33 4.88 -20.12
N ASP A 49 -16.29 5.74 -20.45
CA ASP A 49 -16.28 7.15 -20.09
C ASP A 49 -16.36 7.38 -18.56
N PRO A 50 -15.72 8.44 -18.05
CA PRO A 50 -15.85 8.89 -16.66
C PRO A 50 -17.29 8.95 -16.14
N ARG A 51 -18.22 9.45 -16.97
CA ARG A 51 -19.65 9.59 -16.62
C ARG A 51 -20.37 8.25 -16.41
N MET A 52 -19.80 7.16 -16.94
CA MET A 52 -20.31 5.79 -16.80
C MET A 52 -19.54 4.99 -15.75
N ALA A 53 -18.40 5.50 -15.27
CA ALA A 53 -17.53 4.84 -14.31
C ALA A 53 -17.77 5.26 -12.85
N ARG A 54 -18.40 6.43 -12.62
CA ARG A 54 -18.63 6.98 -11.28
C ARG A 54 -19.87 7.88 -11.25
N SER A 55 -20.40 8.08 -10.05
CA SER A 55 -21.61 8.90 -9.79
C SER A 55 -21.30 10.29 -9.21
N SER A 56 -20.03 10.71 -9.21
CA SER A 56 -19.57 12.00 -8.70
C SER A 56 -18.65 12.71 -9.72
N PRO A 57 -18.39 14.02 -9.58
CA PRO A 57 -17.59 14.76 -10.55
C PRO A 57 -16.15 14.24 -10.71
N TYR A 58 -15.48 13.90 -9.61
CA TYR A 58 -14.06 13.53 -9.62
C TYR A 58 -13.87 12.05 -9.26
N PRO A 59 -12.89 11.35 -9.86
CA PRO A 59 -12.57 9.99 -9.45
C PRO A 59 -12.07 9.93 -8.00
N THR A 60 -11.58 11.05 -7.47
CA THR A 60 -11.03 11.19 -6.13
C THR A 60 -12.03 11.44 -5.02
N ASP A 61 -13.32 11.60 -5.33
CA ASP A 61 -14.33 11.91 -4.32
C ASP A 61 -14.49 10.81 -3.25
N VAL A 62 -14.04 9.57 -3.52
CA VAL A 62 -13.98 8.49 -2.52
C VAL A 62 -13.13 8.87 -1.30
N ALA A 63 -12.09 9.68 -1.49
CA ALA A 63 -11.20 10.12 -0.41
C ALA A 63 -11.86 11.11 0.57
N ARG A 64 -13.00 11.70 0.17
CA ARG A 64 -13.78 12.60 1.04
C ARG A 64 -14.36 11.88 2.25
N VAL A 65 -14.50 10.55 2.22
CA VAL A 65 -15.05 9.80 3.36
C VAL A 65 -14.20 9.94 4.62
N VAL A 66 -12.90 10.20 4.47
CA VAL A 66 -11.97 10.50 5.57
C VAL A 66 -11.51 11.95 5.58
N ASN A 67 -12.15 12.83 4.79
CA ASN A 67 -11.78 14.24 4.64
C ASN A 67 -10.31 14.46 4.25
N ALA A 68 -9.71 13.55 3.46
CA ALA A 68 -8.37 13.76 2.92
C ALA A 68 -8.37 14.96 1.96
N PRO A 69 -7.36 15.86 2.01
CA PRO A 69 -7.21 16.88 0.99
C PRO A 69 -6.97 16.26 -0.39
N ILE A 70 -7.55 16.90 -1.40
CA ILE A 70 -7.47 16.49 -2.80
C ILE A 70 -6.94 17.66 -3.60
N PHE A 71 -5.84 17.45 -4.31
CA PHE A 71 -5.28 18.41 -5.24
C PHE A 71 -5.49 17.93 -6.66
N HIS A 72 -6.20 18.71 -7.48
CA HIS A 72 -6.35 18.45 -8.91
C HIS A 72 -5.33 19.29 -9.65
N VAL A 73 -4.51 18.66 -10.49
CA VAL A 73 -3.45 19.35 -11.22
C VAL A 73 -3.40 18.90 -12.67
N ASN A 74 -3.19 19.86 -13.57
CA ASN A 74 -3.03 19.59 -14.99
C ASN A 74 -1.65 18.96 -15.23
N ALA A 75 -1.61 17.72 -15.71
CA ALA A 75 -0.36 17.02 -15.98
C ALA A 75 0.45 17.59 -17.15
N ASP A 76 -0.13 18.47 -17.98
CA ASP A 76 0.60 19.23 -19.00
C ASP A 76 1.44 20.38 -18.41
N ASP A 77 1.34 20.65 -17.10
CA ASP A 77 2.17 21.62 -16.36
C ASP A 77 3.04 20.90 -15.30
N PRO A 78 4.26 20.48 -15.67
CA PRO A 78 5.15 19.76 -14.76
C PRO A 78 5.54 20.55 -13.51
N GLU A 79 5.64 21.88 -13.60
CA GLU A 79 5.99 22.73 -12.44
C GLU A 79 4.86 22.74 -11.40
N ALA A 80 3.61 22.87 -11.85
CA ALA A 80 2.45 22.78 -10.99
C ALA A 80 2.31 21.38 -10.35
N VAL A 81 2.58 20.31 -11.10
CA VAL A 81 2.61 18.94 -10.58
C VAL A 81 3.65 18.80 -9.48
N MET A 82 4.88 19.30 -9.70
CA MET A 82 5.93 19.27 -8.68
C MET A 82 5.53 20.04 -7.42
N TYR A 83 4.96 21.24 -7.58
CA TYR A 83 4.48 22.04 -6.46
C TYR A 83 3.41 21.30 -5.63
N VAL A 84 2.41 20.73 -6.29
CA VAL A 84 1.34 19.97 -5.61
C VAL A 84 1.88 18.73 -4.90
N CYS A 85 2.82 18.01 -5.51
CA CYS A 85 3.47 16.85 -4.89
C CYS A 85 4.28 17.27 -3.64
N SER A 86 4.97 18.40 -3.68
CA SER A 86 5.66 18.97 -2.50
C SER A 86 4.67 19.30 -1.38
N VAL A 87 3.57 19.99 -1.70
CA VAL A 87 2.53 20.32 -0.72
C VAL A 87 1.90 19.05 -0.13
N ALA A 88 1.65 18.02 -0.94
CA ALA A 88 1.13 16.75 -0.47
C ALA A 88 2.11 16.05 0.49
N ALA A 89 3.41 16.05 0.18
CA ALA A 89 4.43 15.49 1.06
C ALA A 89 4.52 16.25 2.39
N GLU A 90 4.48 17.58 2.36
CA GLU A 90 4.47 18.45 3.55
C GLU A 90 3.21 18.23 4.40
N TRP A 91 2.04 18.15 3.77
CA TRP A 91 0.78 17.83 4.45
C TRP A 91 0.87 16.51 5.19
N ARG A 92 1.28 15.45 4.48
CA ARG A 92 1.39 14.11 5.06
C ARG A 92 2.37 14.11 6.22
N ASN A 93 3.53 14.77 6.08
CA ASN A 93 4.53 14.86 7.14
C ASN A 93 4.05 15.64 8.37
N THR A 94 3.27 16.70 8.17
CA THR A 94 2.79 17.58 9.24
C THR A 94 1.60 16.98 9.99
N PHE A 95 0.63 16.45 9.24
CA PHE A 95 -0.66 16.03 9.80
C PHE A 95 -0.79 14.51 9.97
N ASN A 96 0.11 13.72 9.37
CA ASN A 96 0.05 12.25 9.40
C ASN A 96 -1.29 11.69 8.89
N LYS A 97 -1.85 12.34 7.86
CA LYS A 97 -3.12 11.98 7.22
C LYS A 97 -2.91 11.73 5.73
N ASP A 98 -3.83 10.97 5.15
CA ASP A 98 -3.86 10.71 3.72
C ASP A 98 -4.03 12.01 2.93
N VAL A 99 -3.49 12.04 1.71
CA VAL A 99 -3.62 13.13 0.75
C VAL A 99 -3.68 12.56 -0.66
N VAL A 100 -4.50 13.16 -1.52
CA VAL A 100 -4.68 12.70 -2.90
C VAL A 100 -4.22 13.76 -3.89
N VAL A 101 -3.41 13.34 -4.85
CA VAL A 101 -3.01 14.11 -6.03
C VAL A 101 -3.69 13.50 -7.25
N ASP A 102 -4.64 14.23 -7.84
CA ASP A 102 -5.33 13.88 -9.08
C ASP A 102 -4.58 14.49 -10.27
N LEU A 103 -3.79 13.66 -10.96
CA LEU A 103 -3.04 14.04 -12.15
C LEU A 103 -3.96 13.95 -13.37
N VAL A 104 -4.58 15.07 -13.74
CA VAL A 104 -5.48 15.14 -14.89
C VAL A 104 -4.64 15.13 -16.17
N CYS A 105 -4.72 14.03 -16.92
CA CYS A 105 -3.90 13.77 -18.10
C CYS A 105 -4.73 13.11 -19.21
N TYR A 106 -4.07 12.46 -20.16
CA TYR A 106 -4.71 11.72 -21.25
C TYR A 106 -3.90 10.47 -21.61
N ARG A 107 -4.57 9.47 -22.19
CA ARG A 107 -3.92 8.26 -22.70
C ARG A 107 -3.67 8.38 -24.21
N ARG A 108 -2.41 8.48 -24.62
CA ARG A 108 -2.05 8.75 -26.03
C ARG A 108 -2.41 7.62 -27.00
N ARG A 109 -2.34 6.37 -26.55
CA ARG A 109 -2.65 5.15 -27.31
C ARG A 109 -3.93 4.50 -26.78
N GLY A 110 -4.34 3.36 -27.34
CA GLY A 110 -5.41 2.51 -26.81
C GLY A 110 -5.14 2.02 -25.38
N HIS A 111 -6.01 1.17 -24.83
CA HIS A 111 -5.78 0.63 -23.48
C HIS A 111 -4.49 -0.19 -23.39
N ASN A 112 -4.19 -0.89 -24.48
CA ASN A 112 -2.86 -1.34 -24.83
C ASN A 112 -2.45 -0.71 -26.18
N GLU A 113 -1.18 -0.81 -26.55
CA GLU A 113 -0.63 -0.16 -27.74
C GLU A 113 -1.20 -0.66 -29.07
N MET A 114 -1.81 -1.85 -29.09
CA MET A 114 -2.38 -2.49 -30.28
C MET A 114 -3.90 -2.27 -30.41
N ASP A 115 -4.52 -1.72 -29.37
CA ASP A 115 -5.96 -1.45 -29.31
C ASP A 115 -6.29 -0.14 -30.05
N GLU A 116 -7.41 -0.13 -30.76
CA GLU A 116 -7.90 1.03 -31.54
C GLU A 116 -9.01 1.75 -30.77
N PRO A 117 -8.68 2.82 -30.03
CA PRO A 117 -9.62 3.45 -29.13
C PRO A 117 -10.67 4.32 -29.85
N MET A 118 -10.45 4.69 -31.12
CA MET A 118 -11.44 5.48 -31.88
C MET A 118 -12.73 4.70 -32.14
N PHE A 119 -12.76 3.38 -31.97
CA PHE A 119 -13.98 2.58 -32.08
C PHE A 119 -15.03 2.96 -31.03
N THR A 120 -14.61 3.39 -29.84
CA THR A 120 -15.51 3.76 -28.74
C THR A 120 -15.41 5.23 -28.37
N GLN A 121 -14.24 5.86 -28.57
CA GLN A 121 -13.94 7.21 -28.07
C GLN A 121 -13.42 8.18 -29.16
N PRO A 122 -14.10 8.29 -30.32
CA PRO A 122 -13.58 9.01 -31.48
C PRO A 122 -13.41 10.52 -31.24
N LEU A 123 -14.27 11.16 -30.44
CA LEU A 123 -14.18 12.60 -30.18
C LEU A 123 -12.99 12.94 -29.27
N MET A 124 -12.77 12.15 -28.22
CA MET A 124 -11.65 12.32 -27.32
C MET A 124 -10.32 12.13 -28.06
N TYR A 125 -10.19 11.04 -28.84
CA TYR A 125 -8.94 10.76 -29.55
C TYR A 125 -8.66 11.74 -30.69
N LYS A 126 -9.69 12.31 -31.34
CA LYS A 126 -9.50 13.46 -32.26
C LYS A 126 -8.84 14.67 -31.59
N GLN A 127 -9.09 14.90 -30.30
CA GLN A 127 -8.41 15.96 -29.55
C GLN A 127 -7.01 15.54 -29.11
N ILE A 128 -6.86 14.31 -28.60
CA ILE A 128 -5.56 13.77 -28.17
C ILE A 128 -4.55 13.75 -29.32
N HIS A 129 -4.96 13.37 -30.54
CA HIS A 129 -4.07 13.38 -31.70
C HIS A 129 -3.54 14.76 -32.08
N LYS A 130 -4.22 15.84 -31.67
CA LYS A 130 -3.76 17.23 -31.87
C LYS A 130 -2.85 17.71 -30.73
N GLN A 131 -2.78 17.00 -29.62
CA GLN A 131 -1.97 17.42 -28.48
C GLN A 131 -0.49 17.28 -28.76
N VAL A 132 0.25 18.37 -28.55
CA VAL A 132 1.71 18.32 -28.47
C VAL A 132 2.10 17.59 -27.18
N PRO A 133 3.05 16.64 -27.21
CA PRO A 133 3.47 15.91 -26.01
C PRO A 133 4.00 16.85 -24.92
N VAL A 134 3.70 16.53 -23.65
CA VAL A 134 4.12 17.34 -22.48
C VAL A 134 5.62 17.64 -22.46
N LEU A 135 6.47 16.66 -22.76
CA LEU A 135 7.93 16.85 -22.80
C LEU A 135 8.32 17.94 -23.79
N LYS A 136 7.70 17.94 -24.98
CA LYS A 136 7.97 18.97 -25.99
C LYS A 136 7.41 20.33 -25.58
N LYS A 137 6.16 20.38 -25.08
CA LYS A 137 5.57 21.63 -24.56
C LYS A 137 6.45 22.30 -23.51
N TYR A 138 6.97 21.50 -22.57
CA TYR A 138 7.80 21.99 -21.49
C TYR A 138 9.22 22.36 -21.95
N ALA A 139 9.82 21.57 -22.83
CA ALA A 139 11.10 21.92 -23.45
C ALA A 139 11.02 23.23 -24.25
N ASP A 140 10.00 23.39 -25.09
CA ASP A 140 9.78 24.61 -25.89
C ASP A 140 9.64 25.84 -24.97
N LYS A 141 8.96 25.71 -23.81
CA LYS A 141 8.88 26.76 -22.77
C LYS A 141 10.26 27.10 -22.21
N LEU A 142 11.01 26.10 -21.74
CA LEU A 142 12.33 26.34 -21.13
C LEU A 142 13.35 26.92 -22.10
N ILE A 143 13.27 26.56 -23.39
CA ILE A 143 14.09 27.13 -24.46
C ILE A 143 13.71 28.58 -24.72
N ALA A 144 12.41 28.88 -24.80
CA ALA A 144 11.93 30.26 -24.98
C ALA A 144 12.35 31.16 -23.81
N ASP A 145 12.36 30.63 -22.59
CA ASP A 145 12.77 31.34 -21.37
C ASP A 145 14.30 31.39 -21.20
N GLY A 146 15.07 30.72 -22.06
CA GLY A 146 16.53 30.68 -22.02
C GLY A 146 17.12 29.87 -20.87
N THR A 147 16.31 29.06 -20.18
CA THR A 147 16.75 28.19 -19.07
C THR A 147 17.57 27.01 -19.60
N VAL A 148 17.22 26.51 -20.78
CA VAL A 148 17.87 25.38 -21.45
C VAL A 148 18.05 25.75 -22.92
N THR A 149 19.16 25.35 -23.53
CA THR A 149 19.38 25.51 -24.97
C THR A 149 18.81 24.33 -25.77
N LEU A 150 18.52 24.53 -27.05
CA LEU A 150 18.08 23.44 -27.93
C LEU A 150 19.10 22.28 -27.95
N GLN A 151 20.39 22.62 -27.95
CA GLN A 151 21.47 21.63 -27.95
C GLN A 151 21.45 20.77 -26.68
N GLU A 152 21.32 21.37 -25.49
CA GLU A 152 21.24 20.63 -24.23
C GLU A 152 20.02 19.70 -24.17
N PHE A 153 18.87 20.15 -24.72
CA PHE A 153 17.68 19.32 -24.82
C PHE A 153 17.90 18.09 -25.72
N GLU A 154 18.46 18.30 -26.92
CA GLU A 154 18.75 17.21 -27.86
C GLU A 154 19.79 16.22 -27.31
N GLU A 155 20.81 16.72 -26.60
CA GLU A 155 21.83 15.91 -25.94
C GLU A 155 21.23 15.01 -24.84
N GLU A 156 20.31 15.53 -24.02
CA GLU A 156 19.64 14.72 -22.98
C GLU A 156 18.69 13.66 -23.57
N ILE A 157 18.00 13.95 -24.67
CA ILE A 157 17.21 12.93 -25.40
C ILE A 157 18.13 11.82 -25.90
N ALA A 158 19.22 12.18 -26.60
CA ALA A 158 20.17 11.21 -27.15
C ALA A 158 20.84 10.36 -26.06
N LYS A 159 21.07 10.95 -24.88
CA LYS A 159 21.59 10.25 -23.70
C LYS A 159 20.59 9.23 -23.15
N TYR A 160 19.31 9.59 -23.04
CA TYR A 160 18.27 8.64 -22.61
C TYR A 160 18.12 7.48 -23.60
N ASP A 161 18.09 7.76 -24.89
CA ASP A 161 18.00 6.72 -25.94
C ASP A 161 19.20 5.76 -25.87
N ARG A 162 20.40 6.29 -25.60
CA ARG A 162 21.60 5.48 -25.39
C ARG A 162 21.47 4.55 -24.19
N ILE A 163 20.92 5.02 -23.07
CA ILE A 163 20.65 4.19 -21.89
C ILE A 163 19.71 3.02 -22.26
N CYS A 164 18.65 3.29 -23.03
CA CYS A 164 17.72 2.28 -23.50
C CYS A 164 18.40 1.25 -24.43
N GLU A 165 19.20 1.71 -25.40
CA GLU A 165 19.89 0.82 -26.35
C GLU A 165 20.97 -0.03 -25.67
N GLU A 166 21.73 0.54 -24.73
CA GLU A 166 22.70 -0.19 -23.93
C GLU A 166 22.01 -1.23 -23.02
N ALA A 167 20.86 -0.90 -22.44
CA ALA A 167 20.06 -1.85 -21.67
C ALA A 167 19.53 -2.99 -22.56
N TYR A 168 19.01 -2.68 -23.75
CA TYR A 168 18.55 -3.67 -24.72
C TYR A 168 19.69 -4.59 -25.18
N THR A 169 20.86 -4.02 -25.48
CA THR A 169 22.04 -4.80 -25.87
C THR A 169 22.49 -5.73 -24.74
N ARG A 170 22.61 -5.21 -23.51
CA ARG A 170 22.95 -6.03 -22.33
C ARG A 170 21.94 -7.12 -22.04
N SER A 171 20.65 -6.91 -22.32
CA SER A 171 19.64 -7.96 -22.11
C SER A 171 19.83 -9.19 -23.00
N LYS A 172 20.55 -9.07 -24.13
CA LYS A 172 20.87 -10.21 -25.01
C LYS A 172 21.88 -11.16 -24.37
N ASP A 173 22.78 -10.63 -23.53
CA ASP A 173 23.80 -11.41 -22.83
C ASP A 173 23.28 -12.05 -21.54
N ASN A 174 22.25 -11.45 -20.92
CA ASN A 174 21.58 -11.97 -19.74
C ASN A 174 20.57 -13.08 -20.10
N LYS A 175 21.08 -14.30 -20.34
CA LYS A 175 20.26 -15.48 -20.65
C LYS A 175 19.50 -16.05 -19.45
N ILE A 176 19.85 -15.64 -18.24
CA ILE A 176 19.24 -16.12 -16.99
C ILE A 176 18.52 -14.95 -16.34
N LEU A 177 17.20 -15.05 -16.27
CA LEU A 177 16.35 -14.12 -15.54
C LEU A 177 16.42 -14.48 -14.06
N HIS A 178 17.24 -13.77 -13.30
CA HIS A 178 17.22 -13.89 -11.84
C HIS A 178 15.99 -13.17 -11.32
N ILE A 179 14.86 -13.88 -11.24
CA ILE A 179 13.68 -13.44 -10.49
C ILE A 179 14.06 -13.55 -9.00
N LYS A 180 14.90 -12.63 -8.53
CA LYS A 180 15.02 -12.40 -7.10
C LYS A 180 13.66 -11.82 -6.70
N HIS A 181 12.87 -12.62 -5.98
CA HIS A 181 11.67 -12.10 -5.34
C HIS A 181 12.02 -10.76 -4.68
N TRP A 182 11.21 -9.74 -4.90
CA TRP A 182 11.31 -8.45 -4.21
C TRP A 182 11.00 -8.69 -2.73
N LEU A 183 11.94 -9.32 -2.03
CA LEU A 183 11.92 -9.49 -0.59
C LEU A 183 12.52 -8.22 -0.02
N ASP A 184 11.67 -7.20 0.14
CA ASP A 184 12.01 -5.93 0.80
C ASP A 184 12.50 -6.15 2.25
N SER A 185 12.22 -7.32 2.82
CA SER A 185 12.76 -7.74 4.11
C SER A 185 13.72 -8.91 3.91
N PRO A 186 14.93 -8.88 4.49
CA PRO A 186 15.71 -10.10 4.62
C PRO A 186 14.87 -11.09 5.44
N TRP A 187 14.71 -12.31 4.94
CA TRP A 187 14.13 -13.43 5.69
C TRP A 187 15.27 -14.41 6.00
N PRO A 188 16.18 -14.07 6.94
CA PRO A 188 17.34 -14.90 7.22
C PRO A 188 16.88 -16.28 7.66
N GLY A 189 17.45 -17.30 7.03
CA GLY A 189 17.15 -18.67 7.40
C GLY A 189 15.90 -19.29 6.76
N PHE A 190 15.08 -18.54 6.01
CA PHE A 190 13.90 -19.09 5.32
C PHE A 190 14.21 -19.60 3.91
N PHE A 191 15.08 -18.89 3.18
CA PHE A 191 15.52 -19.26 1.83
C PHE A 191 16.94 -19.83 1.83
N ASN A 192 17.22 -20.72 0.88
CA ASN A 192 18.56 -21.21 0.55
C ASN A 192 19.33 -20.15 -0.26
N MET A 193 20.63 -20.39 -0.47
CA MET A 193 21.48 -19.51 -1.29
C MET A 193 20.95 -19.35 -2.73
N ASP A 194 20.24 -20.37 -3.23
CA ASP A 194 19.62 -20.39 -4.55
C ASP A 194 18.26 -19.66 -4.60
N GLY A 195 17.79 -19.10 -3.48
CA GLY A 195 16.51 -18.38 -3.39
C GLY A 195 15.28 -19.27 -3.23
N GLU A 196 15.47 -20.59 -3.19
CA GLU A 196 14.39 -21.54 -2.92
C GLU A 196 14.05 -21.59 -1.42
N PRO A 197 12.76 -21.75 -1.03
CA PRO A 197 12.41 -22.00 0.36
C PRO A 197 13.14 -23.22 0.90
N LYS A 198 13.64 -23.13 2.13
CA LYS A 198 14.17 -24.32 2.83
C LYS A 198 13.08 -25.39 2.96
N SER A 199 13.50 -26.65 2.92
CA SER A 199 12.59 -27.77 3.20
C SER A 199 11.89 -27.55 4.55
N MET A 200 10.56 -27.60 4.53
CA MET A 200 9.77 -27.43 5.75
C MET A 200 10.02 -28.62 6.68
N SER A 201 10.36 -28.32 7.93
CA SER A 201 10.46 -29.32 8.99
C SER A 201 9.46 -28.98 10.09
N CYS A 202 9.02 -29.99 10.85
CA CYS A 202 8.19 -29.81 12.03
C CYS A 202 9.07 -29.98 13.26
N PRO A 203 9.71 -28.90 13.75
CA PRO A 203 10.50 -28.99 14.97
C PRO A 203 9.58 -29.30 16.17
N PRO A 204 10.10 -29.93 17.23
CA PRO A 204 9.35 -30.07 18.48
C PRO A 204 8.94 -28.69 19.01
N THR A 205 7.63 -28.46 19.19
CA THR A 205 7.05 -27.20 19.69
C THR A 205 6.66 -27.26 21.17
N GLY A 206 6.97 -28.37 21.84
CA GLY A 206 6.69 -28.54 23.27
C GLY A 206 7.50 -27.56 24.11
N ILE A 207 6.83 -26.97 25.11
CA ILE A 207 7.46 -26.07 26.09
C ILE A 207 7.40 -26.67 27.50
N SER A 208 8.21 -26.15 28.42
CA SER A 208 8.25 -26.65 29.78
C SER A 208 6.93 -26.40 30.52
N GLU A 209 6.61 -27.28 31.47
CA GLU A 209 5.45 -27.10 32.35
C GLU A 209 5.54 -25.83 33.19
N GLU A 210 6.75 -25.41 33.56
CA GLU A 210 7.01 -24.13 34.21
C GLU A 210 6.55 -22.96 33.33
N MET A 211 6.86 -22.99 32.03
CA MET A 211 6.44 -21.95 31.08
C MET A 211 4.92 -21.96 30.89
N LEU A 212 4.30 -23.13 30.74
CA LEU A 212 2.84 -23.27 30.67
C LEU A 212 2.17 -22.68 31.92
N THR A 213 2.70 -23.00 33.10
CA THR A 213 2.19 -22.51 34.39
C THR A 213 2.36 -20.99 34.50
N HIS A 214 3.51 -20.46 34.11
CA HIS A 214 3.77 -19.02 34.11
C HIS A 214 2.76 -18.28 33.22
N ILE A 215 2.60 -18.71 31.97
CA ILE A 215 1.68 -18.06 31.02
C ILE A 215 0.22 -18.20 31.49
N GLY A 216 -0.18 -19.38 31.97
CA GLY A 216 -1.53 -19.60 32.51
C GLY A 216 -1.85 -18.71 33.71
N ASN A 217 -0.87 -18.51 34.60
CA ASN A 217 -1.02 -17.56 35.72
C ASN A 217 -1.15 -16.12 35.25
N VAL A 218 -0.36 -15.69 34.27
CA VAL A 218 -0.46 -14.34 33.67
C VAL A 218 -1.82 -14.15 32.98
N ALA A 219 -2.28 -15.11 32.19
CA ALA A 219 -3.58 -15.09 31.49
C ALA A 219 -4.78 -15.11 32.45
N SER A 220 -4.55 -15.46 33.71
CA SER A 220 -5.54 -15.48 34.80
C SER A 220 -5.43 -14.26 35.72
N SER A 221 -4.46 -13.37 35.49
CA SER A 221 -4.18 -12.23 36.37
C SER A 221 -4.87 -10.95 35.91
N VAL A 222 -4.94 -9.98 36.81
CA VAL A 222 -5.47 -8.63 36.53
C VAL A 222 -4.28 -7.76 36.12
N PRO A 223 -4.34 -7.05 34.98
CA PRO A 223 -3.15 -6.40 34.43
C PRO A 223 -2.66 -5.16 35.20
N VAL A 224 -3.48 -4.51 36.03
CA VAL A 224 -3.12 -3.28 36.74
C VAL A 224 -3.63 -3.32 38.18
N GLU A 225 -2.82 -2.81 39.12
CA GLU A 225 -3.27 -2.55 40.50
C GLU A 225 -4.49 -1.61 40.47
N ASP A 226 -5.47 -1.85 41.35
CA ASP A 226 -6.74 -1.11 41.44
C ASP A 226 -7.68 -1.16 40.22
N PHE A 227 -7.46 -2.06 39.26
CA PHE A 227 -8.39 -2.24 38.16
C PHE A 227 -9.69 -2.94 38.61
N LYS A 228 -10.82 -2.23 38.53
CA LYS A 228 -12.14 -2.77 38.89
C LYS A 228 -12.69 -3.70 37.79
N ILE A 229 -12.61 -5.01 38.03
CA ILE A 229 -13.09 -6.03 37.09
C ILE A 229 -14.60 -6.23 37.18
N HIS A 230 -15.24 -6.45 36.03
CA HIS A 230 -16.63 -6.92 35.96
C HIS A 230 -16.76 -8.32 36.59
N SER A 231 -17.74 -8.53 37.47
CA SER A 231 -17.89 -9.78 38.23
C SER A 231 -17.90 -11.06 37.37
N GLY A 232 -18.49 -10.99 36.16
CA GLY A 232 -18.46 -12.09 35.19
C GLY A 232 -17.05 -12.48 34.74
N LEU A 233 -16.15 -11.50 34.54
CA LEU A 233 -14.76 -11.75 34.17
C LEU A 233 -13.94 -12.33 35.33
N SER A 234 -14.23 -11.91 36.57
CA SER A 234 -13.57 -12.47 37.75
C SER A 234 -13.78 -13.99 37.85
N ARG A 235 -14.93 -14.50 37.40
CA ARG A 235 -15.20 -15.94 37.35
C ARG A 235 -14.33 -16.64 36.29
N ILE A 236 -14.18 -16.04 35.11
CA ILE A 236 -13.35 -16.58 34.01
C ILE A 236 -11.88 -16.64 34.43
N LEU A 237 -11.36 -15.56 35.02
CA LEU A 237 -9.96 -15.51 35.49
C LEU A 237 -9.67 -16.56 36.57
N LYS A 238 -10.60 -16.75 37.53
CA LYS A 238 -10.48 -17.81 38.55
C LYS A 238 -10.50 -19.20 37.92
N ALA A 239 -11.41 -19.46 36.98
CA ALA A 239 -11.49 -20.74 36.27
C ALA A 239 -10.20 -21.05 35.50
N ARG A 240 -9.60 -20.08 34.81
CA ARG A 240 -8.29 -20.25 34.15
C ARG A 240 -7.17 -20.58 35.14
N SER A 241 -7.16 -19.96 36.32
CA SER A 241 -6.17 -20.25 37.36
C SER A 241 -6.34 -21.67 37.91
N GLU A 242 -7.58 -22.11 38.13
CA GLU A 242 -7.89 -23.48 38.58
C GLU A 242 -7.52 -24.53 37.53
N MET A 243 -7.85 -24.29 36.25
CA MET A 243 -7.46 -25.15 35.12
C MET A 243 -5.94 -25.31 35.07
N THR A 244 -5.20 -24.20 35.11
CA THR A 244 -3.73 -24.20 35.13
C THR A 244 -3.18 -25.05 36.28
N LYS A 245 -3.70 -24.90 37.51
CA LYS A 245 -3.27 -25.68 38.68
C LYS A 245 -3.59 -27.18 38.57
N ASN A 246 -4.73 -27.50 37.98
CA ASN A 246 -5.20 -28.87 37.84
C ASN A 246 -4.64 -29.58 36.59
N ARG A 247 -3.75 -28.93 35.84
CA ARG A 247 -3.17 -29.43 34.58
C ARG A 247 -4.26 -29.76 33.54
N VAL A 248 -5.31 -28.96 33.54
CA VAL A 248 -6.39 -29.00 32.55
C VAL A 248 -6.30 -27.73 31.71
N VAL A 249 -6.51 -27.83 30.41
CA VAL A 249 -6.50 -26.69 29.50
C VAL A 249 -7.71 -26.73 28.58
N ASP A 250 -8.37 -25.60 28.42
CA ASP A 250 -9.37 -25.39 27.38
C ASP A 250 -8.74 -24.72 26.16
N TRP A 251 -9.53 -24.52 25.11
CA TRP A 251 -9.04 -23.96 23.85
C TRP A 251 -8.43 -22.57 24.02
N ALA A 252 -9.11 -21.69 24.76
CA ALA A 252 -8.65 -20.32 24.98
C ALA A 252 -7.34 -20.29 25.78
N LEU A 253 -7.22 -21.09 26.84
CA LEU A 253 -5.99 -21.15 27.63
C LEU A 253 -4.82 -21.74 26.82
N ALA A 254 -5.08 -22.74 25.97
CA ALA A 254 -4.07 -23.28 25.06
C ALA A 254 -3.60 -22.22 24.03
N GLU A 255 -4.51 -21.40 23.50
CA GLU A 255 -4.17 -20.28 22.61
C GLU A 255 -3.30 -19.23 23.32
N TYR A 256 -3.64 -18.85 24.57
CA TYR A 256 -2.79 -17.98 25.38
C TYR A 256 -1.39 -18.58 25.60
N MET A 257 -1.30 -19.88 25.87
CA MET A 257 -0.01 -20.56 26.06
C MET A 257 0.83 -20.54 24.78
N ALA A 258 0.22 -20.74 23.61
CA ALA A 258 0.90 -20.66 22.33
C ALA A 258 1.38 -19.24 22.00
N PHE A 259 0.53 -18.22 22.19
CA PHE A 259 0.93 -16.82 21.97
C PHE A 259 1.98 -16.36 22.98
N GLY A 260 1.81 -16.73 24.25
CA GLY A 260 2.73 -16.37 25.32
C GLY A 260 4.11 -17.01 25.14
N SER A 261 4.19 -18.24 24.63
CA SER A 261 5.48 -18.91 24.41
C SER A 261 6.29 -18.22 23.32
N VAL A 262 5.67 -17.92 22.17
CA VAL A 262 6.37 -17.23 21.07
C VAL A 262 6.73 -15.78 21.46
N LEU A 263 5.89 -15.10 22.24
CA LEU A 263 6.20 -13.77 22.78
C LEU A 263 7.42 -13.81 23.71
N LYS A 264 7.58 -14.87 24.53
CA LYS A 264 8.77 -15.07 25.37
C LYS A 264 10.04 -15.31 24.56
N GLU A 265 9.92 -15.87 23.37
CA GLU A 265 11.02 -16.03 22.40
C GLU A 265 11.33 -14.73 21.62
N GLY A 266 10.59 -13.64 21.88
CA GLY A 266 10.77 -12.36 21.20
C GLY A 266 10.06 -12.27 19.84
N ILE A 267 9.20 -13.22 19.52
CA ILE A 267 8.40 -13.22 18.29
C ILE A 267 7.10 -12.45 18.55
N HIS A 268 6.89 -11.38 17.77
CA HIS A 268 5.67 -10.58 17.87
C HIS A 268 4.45 -11.34 17.31
N VAL A 269 3.33 -11.24 18.02
CA VAL A 269 2.03 -11.80 17.61
C VAL A 269 1.06 -10.65 17.36
N ARG A 270 0.39 -10.65 16.19
CA ARG A 270 -0.69 -9.73 15.87
C ARG A 270 -1.99 -10.52 15.71
N LEU A 271 -2.91 -10.36 16.65
CA LEU A 271 -4.29 -10.84 16.53
C LEU A 271 -5.17 -9.67 16.04
N SER A 272 -5.91 -9.88 14.95
CA SER A 272 -6.68 -8.83 14.29
C SER A 272 -7.99 -9.40 13.76
N GLY A 273 -9.09 -8.70 14.00
CA GLY A 273 -10.42 -9.08 13.54
C GLY A 273 -11.49 -8.33 14.32
N GLN A 274 -12.75 -8.57 13.97
CA GLN A 274 -13.88 -8.02 14.71
C GLN A 274 -13.98 -8.74 16.07
N ASP A 275 -14.10 -7.97 17.14
CA ASP A 275 -14.30 -8.44 18.51
C ASP A 275 -13.20 -9.36 19.09
N VAL A 276 -12.03 -9.46 18.46
CA VAL A 276 -10.97 -10.42 18.84
C VAL A 276 -10.33 -10.14 20.21
N GLU A 277 -10.42 -8.92 20.73
CA GLU A 277 -9.93 -8.60 22.08
C GLU A 277 -10.75 -9.32 23.16
N ARG A 278 -12.04 -9.51 22.93
CA ARG A 278 -12.94 -10.29 23.81
C ARG A 278 -12.99 -11.76 23.39
N GLY A 279 -13.03 -12.00 22.08
CA GLY A 279 -13.52 -13.23 21.48
C GLY A 279 -15.03 -13.13 21.22
N THR A 280 -15.46 -13.61 20.06
CA THR A 280 -16.90 -13.72 19.75
C THR A 280 -17.62 -14.56 20.80
N PHE A 281 -16.94 -15.59 21.32
CA PHE A 281 -17.42 -16.52 22.35
C PHE A 281 -16.54 -16.47 23.60
#